data_AF-A0A1G9N1K8-F1
#
_entry.id   AF-A0A1G9N1K8-F1
#
_cell.length_a   1.000
_cell.length_b   1.000
_cell.length_c   1.000
_cell.angle_alpha   90.00
_cell.angle_beta   90.00
_cell.angle_gamma   90.00
#
_symmetry.space_group_name_H-M   'P 1'
#
loop_
_entity.id
_entity.type
_entity.pdbx_description
1 polymer ?
#
loop_
_entity_poly.entity_id
_entity_poly.type
_entity_poly.pdbx_seq_one_letter_code
_entity_poly.pdbx_strand_id
1 'polypeptide(L)' 'MKELIGNCVRCNKAVYCRDGFFDGVHHKGKLFCMDCNEKVKLEESMNR' A
#
# COMPACT_ATOMS: atom_id res chain seq x y z
N MET A 1 -2.45 4.13 -18.79
CA MET A 1 -1.03 3.72 -18.61
C MET A 1 -0.87 3.05 -17.27
N LYS A 2 -0.10 1.96 -17.19
CA LYS A 2 0.13 1.20 -15.95
C LYS A 2 1.62 1.16 -15.64
N GLU A 3 2.02 1.79 -14.56
CA GLU A 3 3.41 1.88 -14.12
C GLU A 3 3.59 1.07 -12.85
N LEU A 4 4.56 0.15 -12.84
CA LEU A 4 4.92 -0.60 -11.64
C LEU A 4 5.69 0.32 -10.70
N ILE A 5 5.17 0.53 -9.50
CA ILE A 5 5.82 1.36 -8.48
C ILE A 5 6.71 0.51 -7.57
N GLY A 6 6.27 -0.72 -7.27
CA GLY A 6 7.04 -1.66 -6.46
C GLY A 6 6.17 -2.77 -5.87
N ASN A 7 6.66 -3.42 -4.82
CA ASN A 7 5.97 -4.54 -4.18
C ASN A 7 5.55 -4.18 -2.76
N CYS A 8 4.36 -4.59 -2.37
CA CYS A 8 3.85 -4.44 -1.01
C CYS A 8 4.75 -5.20 -0.02
N VAL A 9 5.24 -4.54 1.02
CA VAL A 9 6.17 -5.16 1.99
C VAL A 9 5.52 -6.26 2.84
N ARG A 10 4.18 -6.35 2.90
CA ARG A 10 3.43 -7.36 3.68
C ARG A 10 3.10 -8.62 2.88
N CYS A 11 2.55 -8.45 1.67
CA CYS A 11 2.02 -9.56 0.87
C CYS A 11 2.78 -9.78 -0.44
N ASN A 12 3.82 -8.98 -0.70
CA ASN A 12 4.65 -8.99 -1.89
C ASN A 12 3.91 -8.75 -3.23
N LYS A 13 2.63 -8.37 -3.16
CA LYS A 13 1.80 -8.02 -4.32
C LYS A 13 2.35 -6.76 -5.00
N ALA A 14 2.42 -6.78 -6.31
CA ALA A 14 2.83 -5.63 -7.10
C ALA A 14 1.82 -4.48 -6.97
N VAL A 15 2.33 -3.28 -6.69
CA VAL A 15 1.59 -2.04 -6.56
C VAL A 15 1.89 -1.17 -7.79
N TYR A 16 0.83 -0.62 -8.38
CA TYR A 16 0.91 0.08 -9.64
C TYR A 16 0.33 1.49 -9.51
N CYS A 17 0.79 2.39 -10.38
CA CYS A 17 0.06 3.60 -10.74
C CYS A 17 -0.70 3.32 -12.03
N ARG A 18 -2.02 3.48 -12.03
CA ARG A 18 -2.90 3.25 -13.19
C ARG A 18 -3.56 4.56 -13.55
N ASP A 19 -3.24 5.08 -14.72
CA ASP A 19 -3.89 6.26 -15.29
C ASP A 19 -3.88 7.46 -14.33
N GLY A 20 -2.74 7.67 -13.65
CA GLY A 20 -2.56 8.74 -12.66
C GLY A 20 -3.10 8.42 -11.27
N PHE A 21 -3.69 7.24 -11.06
CA PHE A 21 -4.18 6.78 -9.76
C PHE A 21 -3.25 5.73 -9.15
N PHE A 22 -2.78 5.97 -7.93
CA PHE A 22 -1.86 5.08 -7.23
C PHE A 22 -2.62 4.02 -6.39
N ASP A 23 -2.48 2.73 -6.75
CA ASP A 23 -3.11 1.58 -6.08
C ASP A 23 -2.37 1.12 -4.80
N GLY A 24 -1.78 2.06 -4.05
CA GLY A 24 -1.07 1.75 -2.81
C GLY A 24 -0.96 2.93 -1.86
N VAL A 25 -0.25 2.70 -0.76
CA VAL A 25 0.06 3.71 0.25
C VAL A 25 1.53 3.60 0.63
N HIS A 26 2.16 4.77 0.81
CA HIS A 26 3.43 4.88 1.52
C HIS A 26 3.15 5.22 2.99
N HIS A 27 3.51 4.31 3.90
CA HIS A 27 3.38 4.53 5.34
C HIS A 27 4.72 4.30 6.02
N LYS A 28 5.23 5.30 6.76
CA LYS A 28 6.54 5.23 7.45
C LYS A 28 7.68 4.75 6.54
N GLY A 29 7.72 5.22 5.29
CA GLY A 29 8.73 4.84 4.29
C GLY A 29 8.58 3.44 3.69
N LYS A 30 7.49 2.72 3.99
CA LYS A 30 7.19 1.39 3.44
C LYS A 30 6.01 1.44 2.48
N LEU A 31 6.09 0.63 1.42
CA LEU A 31 5.05 0.50 0.40
C LEU A 31 4.06 -0.60 0.79
N PHE A 32 2.77 -0.26 0.83
CA PHE A 32 1.68 -1.21 1.09
C PHE A 32 0.66 -1.15 -0.04
N CYS A 33 0.11 -2.31 -0.41
CA CYS A 33 -1.10 -2.34 -1.24
C CYS A 33 -2.31 -1.88 -0.41
N MET A 34 -3.39 -1.48 -1.09
CA MET A 34 -4.62 -1.00 -0.43
C MET A 34 -5.15 -2.00 0.61
N ASP A 35 -5.18 -3.30 0.27
CA ASP A 35 -5.62 -4.37 1.19
C ASP A 35 -4.81 -4.43 2.51
N CYS A 36 -3.49 -4.20 2.42
CA CYS A 36 -2.61 -4.28 3.59
C CYS A 36 -2.63 -3.00 4.42
N ASN A 37 -2.83 -1.86 3.77
CA ASN A 37 -2.94 -0.55 4.41
C ASN A 37 -4.15 -0.48 5.35
N GLU A 38 -5.31 -1.00 4.94
CA GLU A 38 -6.51 -1.02 5.79
C GLU A 38 -6.26 -1.76 7.11
N LYS A 39 -5.59 -2.92 7.04
CA LYS A 39 -5.19 -3.68 8.23
C LYS A 39 -4.23 -2.91 9.14
N VAL A 40 -3.24 -2.21 8.57
CA VAL A 40 -2.29 -1.40 9.36
C VAL A 40 -3.01 -0.26 10.08
N LYS A 41 -3.95 0.41 9.42
CA LYS A 41 -4.70 1.52 10.03
C LYS A 41 -5.57 1.04 11.20
N LEU A 42 -6.20 -0.13 11.08
CA LEU A 42 -6.96 -0.75 12.16
C LEU A 42 -6.05 -1.12 13.35
N GLU A 43 -4.89 -1.71 13.08
CA GLU A 43 -3.89 -2.02 14.12
C GLU A 43 -3.41 -0.75 14.85
N GLU A 44 -3.18 0.37 14.14
CA GLU A 44 -2.74 1.63 14.75
C GLU A 44 -3.84 2.36 15.54
N SER A 45 -5.12 2.16 15.21
CA SER A 45 -6.25 2.80 15.92
C SER A 45 -6.75 1.99 17.11
N MET A 46 -6.53 0.66 17.13
CA MET A 46 -6.81 -0.19 18.30
C MET A 46 -5.70 -0.17 19.36
N ASN A 47 -4.51 0.35 19.04
CA ASN A 47 -3.39 0.49 19.97
C ASN A 47 -3.28 1.92 20.56
N ARG A 48 -4.40 2.66 20.65
CA ARG A 48 -4.46 4.01 21.23
C ARG A 48 -5.35 4.07 22.46
#